data_AF-A0A8S3UZR0-F1
#
_entry.id   AF-A0A8S3UZR0-F1
#
_cell.length_a   1.000
_cell.length_b   1.000
_cell.length_c   1.000
_cell.angle_alpha   90.00
_cell.angle_beta   90.00
_cell.angle_gamma   90.00
#
_symmetry.space_group_name_H-M   'P 1'
#
loop_
_entity.id
_entity.type
_entity.pdbx_description
1 polymer ?
#
loop_
_entity_poly.entity_id
_entity_poly.type
_entity_poly.pdbx_seq_one_letter_code
_entity_poly.pdbx_strand_id
1 'polypeptide(L)'
;MKNGKRKLRSTQRQLEAVARKQKFENIMTAREGDQKLFFKLVNDQRRTGMEKTTQLKFKNGIYDNPDSIRKGWAEYFEELATPSSSNYEDALYNNQVELDCLLFEDTYISNLENSEKISVTEEQVEKVINTLKSGKAADCANLTSEHLKNGGQIVISAVTKLINMILMYVQYQIYSNLV
;
A
#
# COMPACT_ATOMS: atom_id res chain seq x y z
N MET A 1 -51.59 23.11 -21.87
CA MET A 1 -50.34 22.98 -21.07
C MET A 1 -49.34 21.92 -21.54
N LYS A 2 -49.73 20.75 -22.08
CA LYS A 2 -48.79 19.68 -22.51
C LYS A 2 -47.80 20.11 -23.62
N ASN A 3 -48.24 20.91 -24.59
CA ASN A 3 -47.39 21.38 -25.70
C ASN A 3 -46.30 22.38 -25.26
N GLY A 4 -46.57 23.23 -24.27
CA GLY A 4 -45.58 24.16 -23.71
C GLY A 4 -44.44 23.43 -22.99
N LYS A 5 -44.76 22.39 -22.21
CA LYS A 5 -43.76 21.53 -21.55
C LYS A 5 -42.88 20.78 -22.55
N ARG A 6 -43.48 20.29 -23.65
CA ARG A 6 -42.74 19.61 -24.73
C ARG A 6 -41.79 20.59 -25.45
N LYS A 7 -42.25 21.80 -25.75
CA LYS A 7 -41.44 22.86 -26.37
C LYS A 7 -40.27 23.26 -25.46
N LEU A 8 -40.54 23.50 -24.18
CA LEU A 8 -39.50 23.82 -23.19
C LEU A 8 -38.42 22.74 -23.12
N ARG A 9 -38.81 21.46 -23.00
CA ARG A 9 -37.85 20.33 -22.97
C ARG A 9 -37.04 20.22 -24.27
N SER A 10 -37.68 20.48 -25.42
CA SER A 10 -37.00 20.49 -26.71
C SER A 10 -35.95 21.60 -26.78
N THR A 11 -36.33 22.82 -26.40
CA THR A 11 -35.42 23.97 -26.37
C THR A 11 -34.28 23.76 -25.37
N GLN A 12 -34.57 23.20 -24.20
CA GLN A 12 -33.55 22.87 -23.21
C GLN A 12 -32.53 21.87 -23.76
N ARG A 13 -32.97 20.78 -24.40
CA ARG A 13 -32.06 19.81 -25.03
C ARG A 13 -31.20 20.44 -26.13
N GLN A 14 -31.77 21.36 -26.90
CA GLN A 14 -31.03 22.09 -27.94
C GLN A 14 -29.96 23.00 -27.31
N LEU A 15 -30.30 23.75 -26.26
CA LEU A 15 -29.35 24.60 -25.53
C LEU A 15 -28.23 23.78 -24.88
N GLU A 16 -28.58 22.65 -24.26
CA GLU A 16 -27.61 21.72 -23.67
C GLU A 16 -26.68 21.10 -24.74
N ALA A 17 -27.19 20.80 -25.94
CA ALA A 17 -26.38 20.32 -27.06
C ALA A 17 -25.42 21.41 -27.56
N VAL A 18 -25.88 22.65 -27.68
CA VAL A 18 -25.03 23.79 -28.08
C VAL A 18 -23.95 24.05 -27.03
N ALA A 19 -24.30 24.06 -25.73
CA ALA A 19 -23.35 24.26 -24.65
C ALA A 19 -22.28 23.16 -24.60
N ARG A 20 -22.66 21.89 -24.85
CA ARG A 20 -21.70 20.79 -24.98
C ARG A 20 -20.75 21.00 -26.15
N LYS A 21 -21.26 21.37 -27.33
CA LYS A 21 -20.43 21.65 -28.50
C LYS A 21 -19.44 22.78 -28.23
N GLN A 22 -19.91 23.89 -27.65
CA GLN A 22 -19.03 25.02 -27.26
C GLN A 22 -17.96 24.59 -26.25
N LYS A 23 -18.29 23.73 -25.29
CA LYS A 23 -17.31 23.19 -24.33
C LYS A 23 -16.20 22.39 -25.03
N PHE A 24 -16.55 21.56 -26.03
CA PHE A 24 -15.56 20.84 -26.83
C PHE A 24 -14.67 21.78 -27.64
N GLU A 25 -15.25 22.77 -28.32
CA GLU A 25 -14.47 23.78 -29.07
C GLU A 25 -13.50 24.52 -28.14
N ASN A 26 -13.95 24.95 -26.96
CA ASN A 26 -13.10 25.63 -25.97
C ASN A 26 -11.94 24.74 -25.49
N ILE A 27 -12.15 23.43 -25.35
CA ILE A 27 -11.07 22.49 -25.02
C ILE A 27 -10.06 22.40 -26.16
N MET A 28 -10.53 22.33 -27.41
CA MET A 28 -9.65 22.26 -28.58
C MET A 28 -8.84 23.54 -28.77
N THR A 29 -9.46 24.72 -28.61
CA THR A 29 -8.75 26.01 -28.68
C THR A 29 -7.78 26.20 -27.51
N ALA A 30 -8.17 25.84 -26.28
CA ALA A 30 -7.30 25.99 -25.11
C ALA A 30 -6.05 25.09 -25.18
N ARG A 31 -6.10 23.97 -25.91
CA ARG A 31 -4.96 23.07 -26.13
C ARG A 31 -3.75 23.79 -26.74
N GLU A 32 -3.98 24.77 -27.61
CA GLU A 32 -2.93 25.40 -28.42
C GLU A 32 -2.22 26.56 -27.72
N GLY A 33 -2.80 27.13 -26.64
CA GLY A 33 -2.27 28.35 -26.02
C GLY A 33 -2.39 28.48 -24.50
N ASP A 34 -3.28 27.75 -23.83
CA ASP A 34 -3.47 27.84 -22.39
C ASP A 34 -3.64 26.46 -21.75
N GLN A 35 -2.51 25.85 -21.39
CA GLN A 35 -2.47 24.53 -20.75
C GLN A 35 -3.26 24.49 -19.44
N LYS A 36 -3.28 25.59 -18.67
CA LYS A 36 -3.96 25.64 -17.37
C LYS A 36 -5.48 25.60 -17.57
N LEU A 37 -5.99 26.36 -18.53
CA LEU A 37 -7.39 26.33 -18.92
C LEU A 37 -7.77 24.98 -19.55
N PHE A 38 -6.91 24.41 -20.38
CA PHE A 38 -7.10 23.09 -20.97
C PHE A 38 -7.31 22.00 -19.90
N PHE A 39 -6.37 21.86 -18.96
CA PHE A 39 -6.49 20.85 -17.90
C PHE A 39 -7.67 21.12 -16.97
N LYS A 40 -8.02 22.39 -16.72
CA LYS A 40 -9.23 22.74 -15.96
C LYS A 40 -10.50 22.24 -16.66
N LEU A 41 -10.66 22.53 -17.96
CA LEU A 41 -11.83 22.12 -18.74
C LEU A 41 -11.94 20.60 -18.88
N VAL A 42 -10.82 19.91 -19.05
CA VAL A 42 -10.75 18.44 -19.09
C VAL A 42 -11.15 17.83 -17.74
N ASN A 43 -10.64 18.37 -16.62
CA ASN A 43 -10.97 17.89 -15.29
C ASN A 43 -12.45 18.13 -14.94
N ASP A 44 -12.99 19.29 -15.34
CA ASP A 44 -14.42 19.61 -15.19
C ASP A 44 -15.32 18.73 -16.07
N GLN A 45 -14.81 18.14 -17.15
CA GLN A 45 -15.52 17.13 -17.95
C GLN A 45 -15.44 15.73 -17.33
N ARG A 46 -14.33 15.40 -16.67
CA ARG A 46 -14.11 14.10 -16.00
C ARG A 46 -14.83 13.97 -14.66
N ARG A 47 -15.26 15.07 -14.05
CA ARG A 47 -16.07 15.07 -12.82
C ARG A 47 -17.49 14.56 -13.10
N THR A 48 -17.62 13.28 -13.37
CA THR A 48 -18.85 12.54 -13.11
C THR A 48 -18.98 12.47 -11.59
N GLY A 49 -20.12 12.89 -11.03
CA GLY A 49 -20.37 12.70 -9.61
C GLY A 49 -20.18 11.23 -9.29
N MET A 50 -19.13 10.89 -8.53
CA MET A 50 -18.93 9.54 -8.05
C MET A 50 -20.06 9.32 -7.05
N GLU A 51 -21.11 8.63 -7.47
CA GLU A 51 -22.17 8.22 -6.57
C GLU A 51 -21.52 7.43 -5.44
N LYS A 52 -21.75 7.85 -4.19
CA LYS A 52 -21.24 7.12 -3.02
C LYS A 52 -21.78 5.70 -3.13
N THR A 53 -20.89 4.76 -3.43
CA THR A 53 -21.29 3.37 -3.64
C THR A 53 -21.42 2.72 -2.26
N THR A 54 -22.63 2.30 -1.90
CA THR A 54 -22.93 1.53 -0.69
C THR A 54 -22.76 0.02 -0.89
N GLN A 55 -22.37 -0.40 -2.09
CA GLN A 55 -22.29 -1.80 -2.49
C GLN A 55 -20.88 -2.14 -2.95
N LEU A 56 -20.34 -3.24 -2.44
CA LEU A 56 -19.13 -3.87 -2.95
C LEU A 56 -19.53 -4.90 -4.00
N LYS A 57 -18.88 -4.87 -5.17
CA LYS A 57 -19.05 -5.89 -6.20
C LYS A 57 -17.73 -6.63 -6.37
N PHE A 58 -17.75 -7.95 -6.14
CA PHE A 58 -16.59 -8.81 -6.31
C PHE A 58 -17.02 -10.12 -6.98
N LYS A 59 -16.35 -10.50 -8.08
CA LYS A 59 -16.77 -11.59 -8.98
C LYS A 59 -18.27 -11.47 -9.34
N ASN A 60 -19.06 -12.48 -8.97
CA ASN A 60 -20.51 -12.55 -9.20
C ASN A 60 -21.31 -12.15 -7.95
N GLY A 61 -20.65 -11.76 -6.86
CA GLY A 61 -21.28 -11.32 -5.62
C GLY A 61 -21.50 -9.81 -5.57
N ILE A 62 -22.67 -9.40 -5.07
CA ILE A 62 -22.98 -8.02 -4.69
C ILE A 62 -23.20 -8.02 -3.18
N TYR A 63 -22.42 -7.23 -2.46
CA TYR A 63 -22.44 -7.14 -1.00
C TYR A 63 -22.90 -5.73 -0.62
N ASP A 64 -24.00 -5.62 0.11
CA ASP A 64 -24.74 -4.36 0.30
C ASP A 64 -24.93 -3.98 1.78
N ASN A 65 -24.71 -4.92 2.71
CA ASN A 65 -24.75 -4.67 4.15
C ASN A 65 -23.34 -4.72 4.77
N PRO A 66 -23.08 -4.07 5.92
CA PRO A 66 -21.73 -3.97 6.49
C PRO A 66 -21.04 -5.32 6.76
N ASP A 67 -21.78 -6.34 7.19
CA ASP A 67 -21.22 -7.69 7.43
C ASP A 67 -20.87 -8.40 6.12
N SER A 68 -21.73 -8.27 5.12
CA SER A 68 -21.51 -8.82 3.78
C SER A 68 -20.37 -8.10 3.07
N ILE A 69 -20.20 -6.78 3.26
CA ILE A 69 -19.08 -6.03 2.69
C ILE A 69 -17.78 -6.49 3.34
N ARG A 70 -17.75 -6.70 4.66
CA ARG A 70 -16.60 -7.30 5.34
C ARG A 70 -16.27 -8.69 4.78
N LYS A 71 -17.30 -9.51 4.53
CA LYS A 71 -17.14 -10.83 3.92
C LYS A 71 -16.59 -10.73 2.49
N GLY A 72 -17.13 -9.85 1.65
CA GLY A 72 -16.66 -9.65 0.29
C GLY A 72 -15.22 -9.14 0.23
N TRP A 73 -14.81 -8.30 1.18
CA TRP A 73 -13.40 -7.91 1.32
C TRP A 73 -12.52 -9.06 1.79
N ALA A 74 -12.99 -9.88 2.75
CA ALA A 74 -12.26 -11.06 3.19
C ALA A 74 -12.02 -12.02 2.01
N GLU A 75 -13.07 -12.32 1.23
CA GLU A 75 -12.99 -13.16 0.02
C GLU A 75 -12.05 -12.56 -1.04
N TYR A 76 -12.08 -11.24 -1.23
CA TYR A 76 -11.16 -10.53 -2.14
C TYR A 76 -9.69 -10.70 -1.74
N PHE A 77 -9.38 -10.42 -0.47
CA PHE A 77 -8.00 -10.49 0.01
C PHE A 77 -7.51 -11.92 0.17
N GLU A 78 -8.39 -12.87 0.49
CA GLU A 78 -8.07 -14.30 0.50
C GLU A 78 -7.65 -14.78 -0.89
N GLU A 79 -8.38 -14.42 -1.95
CA GLU A 79 -7.99 -14.75 -3.32
C GLU A 79 -6.69 -14.06 -3.73
N LEU A 80 -6.52 -12.78 -3.38
CA LEU A 80 -5.29 -12.04 -3.67
C LEU A 80 -4.07 -12.67 -2.97
N ALA A 81 -4.25 -13.21 -1.76
CA ALA A 81 -3.21 -13.86 -0.98
C ALA A 81 -3.02 -15.35 -1.32
N THR A 82 -3.96 -15.97 -2.06
CA THR A 82 -3.88 -17.38 -2.44
C THR A 82 -3.08 -17.52 -3.73
N PRO A 83 -1.91 -18.18 -3.72
CA PRO A 83 -1.12 -18.38 -4.94
C PRO A 83 -1.93 -19.17 -5.96
N SER A 84 -2.17 -18.59 -7.14
CA SER A 84 -2.89 -19.28 -8.22
C SER A 84 -1.88 -19.92 -9.18
N SER A 85 -2.01 -21.21 -9.44
CA SER A 85 -1.16 -21.90 -10.43
C SER A 85 -1.58 -21.62 -11.88
N SER A 86 -2.65 -20.84 -12.08
CA SER A 86 -3.26 -20.58 -13.40
C SER A 86 -2.92 -19.22 -14.00
N ASN A 87 -2.36 -18.28 -13.24
CA ASN A 87 -1.91 -17.00 -13.77
C ASN A 87 -0.46 -17.12 -14.26
N TYR A 88 -0.28 -16.97 -15.57
CA TYR A 88 1.03 -16.94 -16.22
C TYR A 88 1.98 -15.88 -15.61
N GLU A 89 1.44 -14.77 -15.13
CA GLU A 89 2.19 -13.71 -14.46
C GLU A 89 2.71 -14.14 -13.07
N ASP A 90 1.96 -14.97 -12.34
CA ASP A 90 2.37 -15.49 -11.02
C ASP A 90 3.61 -16.40 -11.18
N ALA A 91 3.69 -17.18 -12.26
CA ALA A 91 4.84 -18.06 -12.52
C ALA A 91 6.14 -17.29 -12.81
N LEU A 92 6.08 -16.22 -13.62
CA LEU A 92 7.22 -15.36 -13.90
C LEU A 92 7.64 -14.57 -12.65
N TYR A 93 6.68 -14.07 -11.89
CA TYR A 93 6.94 -13.37 -10.63
C TYR A 93 7.56 -14.31 -9.59
N ASN A 94 7.04 -15.54 -9.45
CA ASN A 94 7.60 -16.53 -8.54
C ASN A 94 9.04 -16.90 -8.90
N ASN A 95 9.35 -17.05 -10.20
CA ASN A 95 10.72 -17.28 -10.64
C ASN A 95 11.65 -16.09 -10.32
N GLN A 96 11.15 -14.86 -10.49
CA GLN A 96 11.92 -13.67 -10.10
C GLN A 96 12.17 -13.62 -8.60
N VAL A 97 11.16 -13.92 -7.77
CA VAL A 97 11.30 -13.98 -6.31
C VAL A 97 12.30 -15.07 -5.92
N GLU A 98 12.28 -16.23 -6.58
CA GLU A 98 13.23 -17.31 -6.32
C GLU A 98 14.66 -16.91 -6.70
N LEU A 99 14.86 -16.25 -7.84
CA LEU A 99 16.15 -15.69 -8.24
C LEU A 99 16.64 -14.62 -7.27
N ASP A 100 15.76 -13.73 -6.81
CA ASP A 100 16.09 -12.70 -5.83
C ASP A 100 16.51 -13.35 -4.50
N CYS A 101 15.78 -14.37 -4.02
CA CYS A 101 16.12 -15.14 -2.84
C CYS A 101 17.51 -15.80 -2.97
N LEU A 102 17.79 -16.46 -4.10
CA LEU A 102 19.09 -17.07 -4.38
C LEU A 102 20.21 -16.02 -4.38
N LEU A 103 19.97 -14.86 -4.99
CA LEU A 103 20.95 -13.78 -5.05
C LEU A 103 21.21 -13.18 -3.66
N PHE A 104 20.17 -13.03 -2.83
CA PHE A 104 20.32 -12.61 -1.45
C PHE A 104 21.10 -13.63 -0.62
N GLU A 105 20.82 -14.92 -0.79
CA GLU A 105 21.51 -16.00 -0.09
C GLU A 105 22.99 -16.06 -0.49
N ASP A 106 23.30 -15.99 -1.78
CA ASP A 106 24.68 -16.01 -2.28
C ASP A 106 25.47 -14.76 -1.84
N THR A 107 24.84 -13.57 -1.93
CA THR A 107 25.43 -12.32 -1.43
C THR A 107 25.64 -12.39 0.08
N TYR A 108 24.71 -12.99 0.83
CA TYR A 108 24.80 -13.11 2.27
C TYR A 108 25.90 -14.10 2.68
N ILE A 109 25.99 -15.28 2.06
CA ILE A 109 27.04 -16.28 2.31
C ILE A 109 28.42 -15.71 1.98
N SER A 110 28.57 -15.07 0.82
CA SER A 110 29.82 -14.43 0.40
C SER A 110 30.28 -13.33 1.37
N ASN A 111 29.32 -12.60 1.97
CA ASN A 111 29.63 -11.63 3.03
C ASN A 111 29.90 -12.29 4.38
N LEU A 112 29.25 -13.42 4.69
CA LEU A 112 29.44 -14.15 5.95
C LEU A 112 30.85 -14.74 6.06
N GLU A 113 31.41 -15.25 4.97
CA GLU A 113 32.80 -15.76 4.92
C GLU A 113 33.85 -14.67 5.20
N ASN A 114 33.48 -13.40 5.00
CA ASN A 114 34.33 -12.22 5.20
C ASN A 114 33.93 -11.38 6.43
N SER A 115 32.91 -11.80 7.20
CA SER A 115 32.29 -11.00 8.24
C SER A 115 32.86 -11.29 9.64
N GLU A 116 33.35 -10.25 10.32
CA GLU A 116 33.61 -10.32 11.76
C GLU A 116 32.32 -10.59 12.53
N LYS A 117 32.42 -11.18 13.74
CA LYS A 117 31.25 -11.42 14.61
C LYS A 117 30.40 -10.16 14.74
N ILE A 118 29.24 -10.17 14.08
CA ILE A 118 28.23 -9.12 14.19
C ILE A 118 27.82 -8.98 15.66
N SER A 119 28.25 -7.88 16.27
CA SER A 119 27.84 -7.49 17.61
C SER A 119 27.35 -6.06 17.59
N VAL A 120 26.27 -5.81 18.32
CA VAL A 120 25.63 -4.49 18.44
C VAL A 120 26.07 -3.87 19.76
N THR A 121 26.43 -2.59 19.72
CA THR A 121 26.84 -1.83 20.91
C THR A 121 25.64 -1.17 21.60
N GLU A 122 25.78 -0.83 22.88
CA GLU A 122 24.73 -0.12 23.63
C GLU A 122 24.40 1.25 22.99
N GLU A 123 25.41 1.96 22.47
CA GLU A 123 25.21 3.24 21.78
C GLU A 123 24.34 3.13 20.52
N GLN A 124 24.49 2.05 19.75
CA GLN A 124 23.66 1.79 18.58
C GLN A 124 22.22 1.52 18.99
N VAL A 125 22.02 0.70 20.03
CA VAL A 125 20.69 0.40 20.56
C VAL A 125 20.02 1.66 21.11
N GLU A 126 20.75 2.50 21.84
CA GLU A 126 20.25 3.76 22.37
C GLU A 126 19.77 4.70 21.26
N LYS A 127 20.58 4.86 20.19
CA LYS A 127 20.19 5.65 19.01
C LYS A 127 18.89 5.15 18.41
N VAL A 128 18.74 3.84 18.24
CA VAL A 128 17.53 3.24 17.66
C VAL A 128 16.32 3.44 18.57
N ILE A 129 16.45 3.16 19.88
CA ILE A 129 15.36 3.35 20.86
C ILE A 129 14.84 4.79 20.83
N ASN A 130 15.75 5.77 20.75
CA ASN A 130 15.38 7.18 20.69
C ASN A 130 14.59 7.56 19.43
N THR A 131 14.81 6.85 18.32
CA THR A 131 14.08 7.07 17.05
C THR A 131 12.73 6.38 16.96
N LEU A 132 12.37 5.52 17.93
CA LEU A 132 11.06 4.87 17.96
C LEU A 132 9.93 5.91 17.98
N LYS A 133 8.80 5.63 17.32
CA LYS A 133 7.64 6.54 17.35
C LYS A 133 6.87 6.32 18.65
N SER A 134 6.61 7.40 19.38
CA SER A 134 5.76 7.41 20.58
C SER A 134 4.27 7.36 20.20
N GLY A 135 3.42 6.97 21.14
CA GLY A 135 1.96 6.89 20.97
C GLY A 135 1.50 5.70 20.13
N LYS A 136 2.33 4.66 19.98
CA LYS A 136 1.93 3.41 19.34
C LYS A 136 1.12 2.55 20.32
N ALA A 137 0.18 1.77 19.78
CA ALA A 137 -0.60 0.84 20.56
C ALA A 137 0.32 -0.15 21.28
N ALA A 138 -0.07 -0.52 22.50
CA ALA A 138 0.64 -1.52 23.27
C ALA A 138 0.49 -2.92 22.66
N ASP A 139 1.49 -3.77 22.89
CA ASP A 139 1.43 -5.20 22.59
C ASP A 139 0.46 -5.95 23.54
N CYS A 140 0.19 -7.24 23.29
CA CYS A 140 -0.50 -8.18 24.17
C CYS A 140 0.08 -8.26 25.60
N ALA A 141 1.38 -7.94 25.77
CA ALA A 141 2.02 -7.79 27.08
C ALA A 141 1.90 -6.37 27.68
N ASN A 142 1.11 -5.48 27.06
CA ASN A 142 1.01 -4.06 27.37
C ASN A 142 2.33 -3.27 27.28
N LEU A 143 3.31 -3.77 26.53
CA LEU A 143 4.57 -3.07 26.31
C LEU A 143 4.39 -1.99 25.24
N THR A 144 4.93 -0.79 25.49
CA THR A 144 4.87 0.33 24.56
C THR A 144 6.26 0.90 24.28
N SER A 145 6.38 1.71 23.24
CA SER A 145 7.62 2.41 22.89
C SER A 145 8.18 3.29 24.02
N GLU A 146 7.30 3.84 24.86
CA GLU A 146 7.64 4.68 26.01
C GLU A 146 8.37 3.89 27.08
N HIS A 147 8.03 2.61 27.28
CA HIS A 147 8.73 1.75 28.23
C HIS A 147 10.19 1.53 27.81
N LEU A 148 10.46 1.44 26.51
CA LEU A 148 11.82 1.33 25.97
C LEU A 148 12.57 2.65 26.08
N LYS A 149 11.94 3.78 25.73
CA LYS A 149 12.56 5.10 25.78
C LYS A 149 12.85 5.59 27.20
N ASN A 150 11.92 5.37 28.12
CA ASN A 150 12.04 5.84 29.50
C ASN A 150 12.73 4.82 30.42
N GLY A 151 13.07 3.64 29.90
CA GLY A 151 13.70 2.55 30.66
C GLY A 151 15.17 2.78 31.04
N GLY A 152 15.81 3.81 30.45
CA GLY A 152 17.19 4.19 30.74
C GLY A 152 18.22 3.08 30.44
N GLN A 153 19.40 3.18 31.07
CA GLN A 153 20.53 2.29 30.77
C GLN A 153 20.24 0.81 31.04
N ILE A 154 19.39 0.51 32.02
CA ILE A 154 19.04 -0.88 32.37
C ILE A 154 18.36 -1.57 31.19
N VAL A 155 17.39 -0.89 30.57
CA VAL A 155 16.67 -1.43 29.42
C VAL A 155 17.57 -1.47 28.19
N ILE A 156 18.39 -0.44 27.95
CA ILE A 156 19.36 -0.44 26.86
C ILE A 156 20.29 -1.65 26.96
N SER A 157 20.92 -1.88 28.11
CA SER A 157 21.83 -3.00 28.31
C SER A 157 21.14 -4.36 28.17
N ALA A 158 19.91 -4.49 28.68
CA ALA A 158 19.13 -5.72 28.54
C ALA A 158 18.78 -6.02 27.07
N VAL A 159 18.33 -4.99 26.32
CA VAL A 159 18.00 -5.12 24.89
C VAL A 159 19.25 -5.42 24.06
N THR A 160 20.38 -4.76 24.33
CA THR A 160 21.65 -5.04 23.65
C THR A 160 22.09 -6.48 23.86
N LYS A 161 22.03 -6.99 25.11
CA LYS A 161 22.36 -8.39 25.40
C LYS A 161 21.43 -9.35 24.65
N LEU A 162 20.13 -9.07 24.64
CA LEU A 162 19.14 -9.91 23.96
C LEU A 162 19.38 -9.93 22.44
N ILE A 163 19.62 -8.79 21.82
CA ILE A 163 19.94 -8.70 20.38
C ILE A 163 21.21 -9.49 20.07
N ASN A 164 22.28 -9.32 20.86
CA ASN A 164 23.52 -10.04 20.64
C ASN A 164 23.36 -11.56 20.84
N MET A 165 22.53 -12.01 21.78
CA MET A 165 22.20 -13.43 21.92
C MET A 165 21.48 -13.97 20.68
N ILE A 166 20.50 -13.23 20.14
CA ILE A 166 19.79 -13.61 18.91
C ILE A 166 20.77 -13.70 17.74
N LEU A 167 21.63 -12.69 17.57
CA LEU A 167 22.63 -12.67 16.49
C LEU A 167 23.62 -13.84 16.60
N MET A 168 24.10 -14.14 17.81
CA MET A 168 24.97 -15.29 18.05
C MET A 168 24.27 -16.62 17.74
N TYR A 169 23.01 -16.77 18.14
CA TYR A 169 22.23 -17.98 17.85
C TYR A 169 22.00 -18.16 16.34
N VAL A 170 21.65 -17.08 15.64
CA VAL A 170 21.45 -17.10 14.18
C VAL A 170 22.76 -17.47 13.47
N GLN A 171 23.88 -16.84 13.85
CA GLN A 171 25.20 -17.22 13.33
C GLN A 171 25.49 -18.70 13.55
N TYR A 172 25.28 -19.21 14.77
CA TYR A 172 25.53 -20.61 15.10
C TYR A 172 24.69 -21.57 14.24
N GLN A 173 23.39 -21.33 14.09
CA GLN A 173 22.50 -22.16 13.27
C GLN A 173 22.93 -22.20 11.79
N ILE A 174 23.41 -21.07 11.27
CA ILE A 174 23.89 -20.99 9.89
C ILE A 174 25.18 -21.82 9.72
N TYR A 175 26.16 -21.66 10.61
CA TYR A 175 27.39 -22.45 10.54
C TYR A 175 27.14 -23.96 10.75
N SER A 176 26.15 -24.36 11.55
CA SER A 176 25.82 -25.77 11.72
C SER A 176 25.09 -26.41 10.55
N ASN A 177 24.44 -25.61 9.68
CA ASN A 177 23.72 -26.12 8.49
C ASN A 177 24.58 -26.12 7.21
N LEU A 178 25.78 -25.51 7.26
CA LEU A 178 26.75 -25.46 6.16
C LEU A 178 27.80 -26.60 6.22
N VAL A 179 27.84 -27.38 7.30
CA VAL A 179 28.71 -28.57 7.49
C VAL A 179 27.88 -29.84 7.36
#